data_AF-A0A1B0BC03-F1
#
_entry.id   AF-A0A1B0BC03-F1
#
_cell.length_a   1.000
_cell.length_b   1.000
_cell.length_c   1.000
_cell.angle_alpha   90.00
_cell.angle_beta   90.00
_cell.angle_gamma   90.00
#
_symmetry.space_group_name_H-M   'P 1'
#
loop_
_entity.id
_entity.type
_entity.pdbx_description
1 polymer ?
#
loop_
_entity_poly.entity_id
_entity_poly.type
_entity_poly.pdbx_seq_one_letter_code
_entity_poly.pdbx_strand_id
1 'polypeptide(L)' 'MYQADAKKPIGGNIIAHASTTRLYLRKGRGDNRICKIYDSPCLPESETVFAILPGIYRIYNTCRRYR' A
#
# COMPACT_ATOMS: atom_id res chain seq x y z
N MET A 1 15.90 -21.91 11.31
CA MET A 1 14.98 -22.00 10.15
C MET A 1 14.64 -20.57 9.74
N TYR A 2 15.15 -20.12 8.59
CA TYR A 2 14.93 -18.77 8.09
C TYR A 2 13.51 -18.71 7.55
N GLN A 3 12.58 -18.22 8.38
CA GLN A 3 11.21 -17.99 7.97
C GLN A 3 11.26 -16.81 6.99
N ALA A 4 11.39 -17.11 5.69
CA ALA A 4 11.33 -16.12 4.64
C ALA A 4 10.02 -15.36 4.83
N ASP A 5 10.11 -14.09 5.21
CA ASP A 5 8.96 -13.24 5.46
C ASP A 5 8.02 -13.36 4.25
N ALA A 6 6.87 -14.02 4.43
CA ALA A 6 6.01 -14.52 3.36
C ALA A 6 5.30 -13.40 2.57
N LYS A 7 5.77 -12.17 2.73
CA LYS A 7 5.19 -10.91 2.26
C LYS A 7 6.13 -10.15 1.31
N LYS A 8 7.26 -10.73 0.91
CA LYS A 8 8.06 -10.15 -0.17
C LYS A 8 7.31 -10.27 -1.49
N PRO A 9 7.20 -9.19 -2.28
CA PRO A 9 6.58 -9.27 -3.60
C PRO A 9 7.39 -10.19 -4.51
N ILE A 10 6.69 -10.94 -5.36
CA ILE A 10 7.31 -11.78 -6.39
C ILE A 10 7.97 -10.90 -7.47
N GLY A 11 8.93 -11.46 -8.21
CA GLY A 11 9.54 -10.80 -9.37
C GLY A 11 10.77 -9.92 -9.09
N GLY A 12 11.22 -9.83 -7.83
CA GLY A 12 12.53 -9.27 -7.47
C GLY A 12 12.79 -7.87 -8.04
N ASN A 13 14.02 -7.64 -8.53
CA ASN A 13 14.47 -6.33 -9.01
C ASN A 13 13.77 -5.88 -10.30
N ILE A 14 13.30 -6.83 -11.13
CA ILE A 14 12.66 -6.51 -12.42
C ILE A 14 11.34 -5.80 -12.16
N ILE A 15 10.48 -6.37 -11.31
CA ILE A 15 9.20 -5.74 -10.95
C ILE A 15 9.43 -4.48 -10.11
N ALA A 16 10.45 -4.45 -9.27
CA ALA A 16 10.80 -3.27 -8.49
C ALA A 16 11.19 -2.08 -9.36
N HIS A 17 11.90 -2.29 -10.48
CA HIS A 17 12.33 -1.21 -11.37
C HIS A 17 11.26 -0.81 -12.39
N ALA A 18 10.44 -1.76 -12.84
CA ALA A 18 9.36 -1.48 -13.80
C ALA A 18 8.19 -0.69 -13.18
N SER A 19 7.99 -0.77 -11.86
CA SER A 19 6.89 -0.09 -11.17
C SER A 19 7.36 1.17 -10.46
N THR A 20 6.85 2.32 -10.89
CA THR A 20 7.17 3.63 -10.30
C THR A 20 6.40 3.91 -9.02
N THR A 21 5.34 3.17 -8.72
CA THR A 21 4.61 3.31 -7.46
C THR A 21 4.16 1.95 -6.96
N ARG A 22 4.68 1.54 -5.80
CA ARG A 22 4.39 0.26 -5.17
C ARG A 22 3.58 0.50 -3.90
N LEU A 23 2.44 -0.18 -3.81
CA LEU A 23 1.52 -0.07 -2.69
C LEU A 23 1.48 -1.40 -1.92
N TYR A 24 1.70 -1.32 -0.62
CA TYR A 24 1.59 -2.44 0.30
C TYR A 24 0.21 -2.44 0.96
N LEU A 25 -0.61 -3.43 0.64
CA LEU A 25 -1.97 -3.56 1.17
C LEU A 25 -2.01 -4.55 2.34
N ARG A 26 -2.60 -4.10 3.45
CA ARG A 26 -2.78 -4.87 4.69
C ARG A 26 -4.25 -4.88 5.07
N LYS A 27 -4.76 -6.06 5.45
CA LYS A 27 -6.11 -6.18 6.03
C LYS A 27 -6.12 -5.52 7.42
N GLY A 28 -7.01 -4.54 7.62
CA GLY A 28 -7.27 -3.91 8.91
C GLY A 28 -8.38 -4.62 9.68
N ARG A 29 -8.90 -3.98 10.72
CA ARG A 29 -10.04 -4.46 11.50
C ARG A 29 -11.35 -4.18 10.75
N GLY A 30 -12.19 -5.19 10.56
CA GLY A 30 -13.46 -5.08 9.83
C GLY A 30 -13.28 -4.81 8.33
N ASP A 31 -14.01 -3.82 7.82
CA ASP A 31 -13.99 -3.42 6.40
C ASP A 31 -12.84 -2.47 6.05
N ASN A 32 -12.06 -2.07 7.06
CA ASN A 32 -10.90 -1.20 6.87
C ASN A 32 -9.73 -1.99 6.27
N ARG A 33 -9.03 -1.34 5.35
CA ARG A 33 -7.80 -1.78 4.70
C ARG A 33 -6.78 -0.66 4.84
N ILE A 34 -5.52 -1.05 5.00
CA ILE A 34 -4.42 -0.12 5.19
C ILE A 34 -3.54 -0.25 3.95
N CYS A 35 -3.33 0.87 3.28
CA CYS A 35 -2.41 1.00 2.17
C CYS A 35 -1.18 1.76 2.65
N LYS A 36 0.01 1.18 2.50
CA LYS A 36 1.28 1.89 2.73
C LYS A 36 1.99 2.06 1.41
N ILE A 37 2.56 3.23 1.17
CA ILE A 37 3.43 3.46 0.02
C ILE A 37 4.77 2.79 0.33
N TYR A 38 5.15 1.82 -0.49
CA TYR A 38 6.41 1.08 -0.34
C TYR A 38 7.54 1.76 -1.11
N ASP A 39 7.23 2.31 -2.28
CA ASP A 39 8.17 3.03 -3.12
C ASP A 39 7.39 3.94 -4.07
N SER A 40 7.74 5.22 -4.12
CA SER A 40 7.19 6.21 -5.05
C SER A 40 8.16 7.39 -5.17
N PRO A 41 8.45 7.91 -6.38
CA PRO A 41 9.40 9.01 -6.58
C PRO A 41 8.87 10.37 -6.11
N CYS A 42 7.55 10.51 -5.95
CA CYS A 42 6.89 11.80 -5.69
C CYS A 42 6.08 11.82 -4.39
N LEU A 43 5.88 10.67 -3.76
CA LEU A 43 5.10 10.54 -2.53
C LEU A 43 6.00 9.99 -1.41
N PRO A 44 5.86 10.50 -0.18
CA PRO A 44 6.62 10.00 0.94
C PRO A 44 6.02 8.66 1.38
N GLU A 45 6.77 7.90 2.16
CA GLU A 45 6.23 6.73 2.83
C GLU A 45 5.08 7.15 3.76
N SER A 46 3.85 6.97 3.29
CA SER A 46 2.64 7.35 4.00
C SER A 46 1.68 6.17 4.06
N GLU A 47 0.96 6.10 5.17
CA GLU A 47 -0.10 5.11 5.37
C GLU A 47 -1.45 5.80 5.20
N THR A 48 -2.33 5.19 4.40
CA THR A 48 -3.71 5.61 4.23
C THR A 48 -4.64 4.47 4.58
N VAL A 49 -5.74 4.79 5.26
CA VAL A 49 -6.76 3.81 5.63
C VAL A 49 -7.97 4.04 4.74
N PHE A 50 -8.45 2.97 4.10
CA PHE A 50 -9.64 2.99 3.27
C PHE A 50 -10.59 1.86 3.66
N ALA A 51 -11.90 2.10 3.58
CA ALA A 51 -12.91 1.04 3.65
C ALA A 51 -13.42 0.71 2.25
N ILE A 52 -13.67 -0.58 2.05
CA ILE A 52 -14.37 -1.08 0.88
C ILE A 52 -15.86 -1.18 1.27
N LEU A 53 -16.68 -0.29 0.72
CA LEU A 53 -18.14 -0.33 0.87
C LEU A 53 -18.74 -0.91 -0.42
N PRO A 54 -19.95 -1.52 -0.37
CA PRO A 54 -20.62 -2.00 -1.58
C PRO A 54 -20.87 -0.84 -2.55
N GLY A 55 -20.05 -0.76 -3.60
CA GLY A 55 -20.14 0.22 -4.69
C GLY A 55 -19.26 1.47 -4.57
N ILE A 56 -18.60 1.74 -3.42
CA ILE A 56 -17.78 2.95 -3.22
C ILE A 56 -16.55 2.63 -2.35
N TYR A 57 -15.40 3.26 -2.64
CA TYR A 57 -14.24 3.27 -1.73
C TYR A 57 -14.29 4.53 -0.85
N ARG A 58 -14.29 4.36 0.49
CA ARG A 58 -14.24 5.49 1.44
C ARG A 58 -12.84 5.62 1.99
N ILE A 59 -12.20 6.76 1.77
CA ILE A 59 -10.85 7.06 2.27
C ILE A 59 -10.99 7.84 3.60
N TYR A 60 -10.44 7.31 4.69
CA TYR A 60 -10.56 7.92 6.02
C TYR A 60 -9.46 8.93 6.32
N ASN A 61 -8.27 8.74 5.75
CA ASN A 61 -7.15 9.67 5.87
C ASN A 61 -6.58 9.94 4.49
N THR A 62 -7.04 11.01 3.86
CA THR A 62 -6.32 11.61 2.72
C THR A 62 -5.19 12.45 3.31
N CYS A 63 -3.95 12.05 3.06
CA CYS A 63 -2.79 12.93 3.20
C CYS A 63 -2.99 14.09 2.21
N ARG A 64 -3.74 15.12 2.63
CA ARG A 64 -4.10 16.32 1.88
C ARG A 64 -2.90 17.26 1.66
N ARG A 65 -1.68 16.73 1.68
CA ARG A 65 -0.41 17.46 1.87
C ARG A 65 0.61 17.31 0.73
N TYR A 66 0.15 16.93 -0.47
CA TYR A 66 0.95 16.97 -1.70
C TYR A 66 0.29 17.89 -2.73
N ARG A 67 0.15 19.16 -2.38
CA ARG A 67 0.06 20.26 -3.33
C ARG A 67 1.31 21.11 -3.16
#